data_AF-A0A7S0Q1T6-F1
#
_entry.id   AF-A0A7S0Q1T6-F1
#
_cell.length_a   1.000
_cell.length_b   1.000
_cell.length_c   1.000
_cell.angle_alpha   90.00
_cell.angle_beta   90.00
_cell.angle_gamma   90.00
#
_symmetry.space_group_name_H-M   'P 1'
#
loop_
_entity.id
_entity.type
_entity.pdbx_description
1 polymer ?
#
loop_
_entity_poly.entity_id
_entity_poly.type
_entity_poly.pdbx_seq_one_letter_code
_entity_poly.pdbx_strand_id
1 'polypeptide(L)'
;NGRLRAFMEASGPPTQRAPGLERTPWDDEPPPTDHSLKFIVNVSAMEGRFYKYKQPTHPHTNMAKAALNMMTRTSASDYAAAAIYMTAVDTGWINDEKPAAQAVADAQTHNFQTPLDEIDAAARVLDPIIAPIRRFEAGEEPKPPYG
;
A
#
# COMPACT_ATOMS: atom_id res chain seq x y z
N ASN A 1 -8.13 12.58 -14.02
CA ASN A 1 -7.08 13.63 -13.95
C ASN A 1 -5.78 13.01 -14.46
N GLY A 2 -5.20 13.49 -15.56
CA GLY A 2 -4.23 12.76 -16.40
C GLY A 2 -3.00 12.16 -15.70
N ARG A 3 -2.64 12.68 -14.52
CA ARG A 3 -1.54 12.17 -13.68
C ARG A 3 -1.78 10.76 -13.12
N LEU A 4 -3.02 10.41 -12.78
CA LEU A 4 -3.35 9.07 -12.29
C LEU A 4 -3.27 8.02 -13.42
N ARG A 5 -3.58 8.44 -14.66
CA ARG A 5 -3.51 7.56 -15.84
C ARG A 5 -2.06 7.27 -16.23
N ALA A 6 -1.22 8.31 -16.26
CA ALA A 6 0.23 8.16 -16.47
C ALA A 6 0.89 7.27 -15.40
N PHE A 7 0.43 7.36 -14.15
CA PHE A 7 0.87 6.48 -13.06
C PHE A 7 0.46 5.02 -13.28
N MET A 8 -0.79 4.77 -13.69
CA MET A 8 -1.27 3.42 -14.03
C MET A 8 -0.51 2.82 -15.23
N GLU A 9 -0.20 3.64 -16.24
CA GLU A 9 0.61 3.26 -17.40
C GLU A 9 2.05 2.91 -17.01
N ALA A 10 2.66 3.70 -16.11
CA ALA A 10 4.01 3.42 -15.58
C ALA A 10 4.06 2.13 -14.72
N SER A 11 2.98 1.80 -14.02
CA SER A 11 2.89 0.55 -13.24
C SER A 11 2.58 -0.70 -14.09
N GLY A 12 2.08 -0.51 -15.32
CA GLY A 12 1.77 -1.57 -16.29
C GLY A 12 0.66 -2.55 -15.87
N PRO A 13 -0.14 -3.11 -16.81
CA PRO A 13 -0.91 -4.32 -16.52
C PRO A 13 0.03 -5.52 -16.34
N PRO A 14 -0.40 -6.61 -15.67
CA PRO A 14 0.32 -7.88 -15.74
C PRO A 14 0.47 -8.26 -17.22
N THR A 15 1.68 -8.50 -17.69
CA THR A 15 1.94 -8.83 -19.09
C THR A 15 1.19 -10.09 -19.50
N GLN A 16 0.35 -9.99 -20.54
CA GLN A 16 -0.16 -11.16 -21.25
C GLN A 16 0.91 -11.64 -22.25
N ARG A 17 1.15 -12.96 -22.29
CA ARG A 17 2.14 -13.62 -23.16
C ARG A 17 1.85 -13.29 -24.64
N ALA A 18 2.88 -13.03 -25.43
CA ALA A 18 2.73 -12.73 -26.86
C ALA A 18 2.04 -13.89 -27.61
N PRO A 19 1.13 -13.64 -28.58
CA PRO A 19 0.45 -14.71 -29.31
C PRO A 19 1.41 -15.42 -30.28
N GLY A 20 1.45 -16.76 -30.24
CA GLY A 20 2.11 -17.58 -31.28
C GLY A 20 3.31 -18.44 -30.87
N LEU A 21 3.63 -18.57 -29.58
CA LEU A 21 4.65 -19.52 -29.10
C LEU A 21 3.99 -20.82 -28.61
N GLU A 22 4.42 -21.97 -29.17
CA GLU A 22 3.98 -23.30 -28.72
C GLU A 22 4.48 -23.59 -27.30
N ARG A 23 3.62 -24.26 -26.51
CA ARG A 23 3.96 -24.63 -25.13
C ARG A 23 5.01 -25.74 -25.11
N THR A 24 6.06 -25.55 -24.30
CA THR A 24 7.03 -26.62 -24.01
C THR A 24 6.79 -27.20 -22.61
N PRO A 25 7.29 -28.42 -22.31
CA PRO A 25 7.20 -29.01 -20.97
C PRO A 25 7.96 -28.24 -19.86
N TRP A 26 8.73 -27.22 -20.25
CA TRP A 26 9.53 -26.34 -19.40
C TRP A 26 8.90 -24.93 -19.27
N ASP A 27 7.64 -24.76 -19.69
CA ASP A 27 6.85 -23.54 -19.52
C ASP A 27 6.49 -23.22 -18.04
N ASP A 28 7.05 -23.95 -17.07
CA ASP A 28 7.00 -23.63 -15.65
C ASP A 28 7.98 -22.50 -15.26
N GLU A 29 8.80 -21.99 -16.19
CA GLU A 29 9.59 -20.80 -15.95
C GLU A 29 8.71 -19.53 -15.96
N PRO A 30 8.84 -18.64 -14.95
CA PRO A 30 8.06 -17.42 -14.87
C PRO A 30 8.29 -16.53 -16.11
N PRO A 31 7.25 -15.81 -16.60
CA PRO A 31 7.34 -15.03 -17.82
C PRO A 31 8.50 -14.02 -17.74
N PRO A 32 9.14 -13.68 -18.88
CA PRO A 32 10.31 -12.81 -18.91
C PRO A 32 10.02 -11.47 -18.22
N THR A 33 10.87 -11.12 -17.27
CA THR A 33 10.82 -9.87 -16.51
C THR A 33 11.22 -8.70 -17.40
N ASP A 34 10.23 -8.01 -17.95
CA ASP A 34 10.35 -6.55 -17.94
C ASP A 34 10.34 -6.16 -16.46
N HIS A 35 11.46 -5.65 -15.94
CA HIS A 35 11.68 -5.38 -14.52
C HIS A 35 10.88 -4.16 -14.04
N SER A 36 9.58 -4.11 -14.34
CA SER A 36 8.64 -3.14 -13.80
C SER A 36 8.50 -3.37 -12.30
N LEU A 37 8.72 -2.31 -11.54
CA LEU A 37 8.53 -2.30 -10.10
C LEU A 37 7.05 -2.58 -9.79
N LYS A 38 6.76 -3.65 -9.05
CA LYS A 38 5.40 -3.99 -8.62
C LYS A 38 5.27 -3.74 -7.13
N PHE A 39 4.10 -3.31 -6.68
CA PHE A 39 3.91 -2.87 -5.30
C PHE A 39 2.66 -3.48 -4.69
N ILE A 40 2.79 -3.92 -3.43
CA ILE A 40 1.65 -4.28 -2.58
C ILE A 40 1.71 -3.35 -1.37
N VAL A 41 0.76 -2.42 -1.29
CA VAL A 41 0.67 -1.49 -0.15
C VAL A 41 -0.51 -1.89 0.72
N ASN A 42 -0.21 -2.50 1.86
CA ASN A 42 -1.20 -2.89 2.84
C ASN A 42 -1.55 -1.68 3.73
N VAL A 43 -2.80 -1.23 3.70
CA VAL A 43 -3.26 -0.13 4.55
C VAL A 43 -3.47 -0.64 5.97
N SER A 44 -2.49 -0.40 6.82
CA SER A 44 -2.49 -0.74 8.24
C SER A 44 -2.97 0.45 9.09
N ALA A 45 -2.90 0.30 10.41
CA ALA A 45 -3.26 1.35 11.36
C ALA A 45 -2.60 1.10 12.73
N MET A 46 -2.71 2.07 13.64
CA MET A 46 -2.15 1.96 14.99
C MET A 46 -2.73 0.80 15.81
N GLU A 47 -3.93 0.33 15.45
CA GLU A 47 -4.61 -0.86 15.96
C GLU A 47 -3.76 -2.12 15.79
N GLY A 48 -2.96 -2.21 14.71
CA GLY A 48 -2.11 -3.37 14.43
C GLY A 48 -0.78 -3.41 15.20
N ARG A 49 -0.47 -2.40 16.03
CA ARG A 49 0.79 -2.34 16.80
C ARG A 49 0.64 -3.02 18.16
N PHE A 50 1.46 -4.03 18.45
CA PHE A 50 1.41 -4.76 19.73
C PHE A 50 1.92 -3.95 20.94
N TYR A 51 2.95 -3.13 20.74
CA TYR A 51 3.65 -2.42 21.83
C TYR A 51 2.96 -1.13 22.28
N LYS A 52 1.64 -1.04 22.14
CA LYS A 52 0.82 0.10 22.56
C LYS A 52 -0.31 -0.41 23.42
N TYR A 53 -0.66 0.32 24.48
CA TYR A 53 -1.85 0.02 25.27
C TYR A 53 -3.10 -0.01 24.36
N LYS A 54 -3.94 -1.03 24.53
CA LYS A 54 -5.16 -1.25 23.74
C LYS A 54 -6.38 -1.15 24.64
N GLN A 55 -7.37 -0.41 24.17
CA GLN A 55 -8.70 -0.45 24.77
C GLN A 55 -9.42 -1.74 24.34
N PRO A 56 -10.47 -2.17 25.06
CA PRO A 56 -11.33 -3.30 24.66
C PRO A 56 -12.12 -3.04 23.36
N THR A 57 -12.11 -1.82 22.86
CA THR A 57 -12.80 -1.42 21.63
C THR A 57 -12.04 -1.92 20.40
N HIS A 58 -12.79 -2.27 19.35
CA HIS A 58 -12.27 -2.70 18.04
C HIS A 58 -11.30 -3.91 18.07
N PRO A 59 -11.60 -5.00 18.81
CA PRO A 59 -10.70 -6.16 18.88
C PRO A 59 -10.47 -6.82 17.52
N HIS A 60 -11.48 -6.84 16.64
CA HIS A 60 -11.34 -7.35 15.27
C HIS A 60 -10.41 -6.48 14.42
N THR A 61 -10.46 -5.15 14.56
CA THR A 61 -9.54 -4.24 13.84
C THR A 61 -8.11 -4.43 14.35
N ASN A 62 -7.92 -4.55 15.66
CA ASN A 62 -6.60 -4.87 16.24
C ASN A 62 -6.04 -6.16 15.64
N MET A 63 -6.83 -7.23 15.64
CA MET A 63 -6.45 -8.52 15.08
C MET A 63 -6.14 -8.44 13.58
N ALA A 64 -7.04 -7.85 12.78
CA ALA A 64 -6.89 -7.76 11.34
C ALA A 64 -5.66 -6.95 10.93
N LYS A 65 -5.45 -5.78 11.55
CA LYS A 65 -4.29 -4.91 11.25
C LYS A 65 -2.98 -5.52 11.75
N ALA A 66 -3.00 -6.24 12.87
CA ALA A 66 -1.83 -6.97 13.36
C ALA A 66 -1.45 -8.15 12.44
N ALA A 67 -2.44 -8.93 12.01
CA ALA A 67 -2.24 -10.01 11.03
C ALA A 67 -1.68 -9.47 9.71
N LEU A 68 -2.21 -8.34 9.24
CA LEU A 68 -1.73 -7.66 8.04
C LEU A 68 -0.26 -7.22 8.16
N ASN A 69 0.13 -6.67 9.31
CA ASN A 69 1.53 -6.31 9.59
C ASN A 69 2.44 -7.54 9.61
N MET A 70 1.97 -8.64 10.21
CA MET A 70 2.75 -9.89 10.23
C MET A 70 2.91 -10.48 8.84
N MET A 71 1.87 -10.47 8.02
CA MET A 71 1.93 -10.92 6.62
C MET A 71 2.98 -10.12 5.84
N THR A 72 2.95 -8.79 5.92
CA THR A 72 4.00 -7.94 5.29
C THR A 72 5.39 -8.34 5.80
N ARG A 73 5.58 -8.42 7.11
CA ARG A 73 6.88 -8.70 7.73
C ARG A 73 7.47 -10.04 7.29
N THR A 74 6.64 -11.07 7.09
CA THR A 74 7.11 -12.42 6.76
C THR A 74 7.20 -12.68 5.26
N SER A 75 6.35 -12.05 4.45
CA SER A 75 6.25 -12.34 3.02
C SER A 75 7.02 -11.35 2.15
N ALA A 76 7.30 -10.14 2.63
CA ALA A 76 7.87 -9.08 1.80
C ALA A 76 9.24 -9.43 1.19
N SER A 77 10.12 -10.10 1.93
CA SER A 77 11.46 -10.46 1.42
C SER A 77 11.40 -11.48 0.28
N ASP A 78 10.47 -12.43 0.36
CA ASP A 78 10.28 -13.46 -0.67
C ASP A 78 9.73 -12.84 -1.96
N TYR A 79 8.71 -11.98 -1.83
CA TYR A 79 8.12 -11.25 -2.96
C TYR A 79 9.10 -10.28 -3.62
N ALA A 80 10.01 -9.68 -2.84
CA ALA A 80 11.03 -8.77 -3.37
C ALA A 80 11.98 -9.47 -4.36
N ALA A 81 12.24 -10.77 -4.21
CA ALA A 81 13.04 -11.55 -5.17
C ALA A 81 12.36 -11.64 -6.56
N ALA A 82 11.04 -11.48 -6.62
CA ALA A 82 10.24 -11.40 -7.85
C ALA A 82 9.91 -9.94 -8.27
N ALA A 83 10.63 -8.95 -7.74
CA ALA A 83 10.39 -7.52 -7.95
C ALA A 83 9.00 -7.02 -7.52
N ILE A 84 8.39 -7.68 -6.52
CA ILE A 84 7.13 -7.26 -5.90
C ILE A 84 7.43 -6.75 -4.48
N TYR A 85 7.29 -5.45 -4.27
CA TYR A 85 7.66 -4.79 -3.03
C TYR A 85 6.42 -4.61 -2.15
N MET A 86 6.37 -5.38 -1.06
CA MET A 86 5.26 -5.37 -0.11
C MET A 86 5.59 -4.55 1.12
N THR A 87 4.74 -3.58 1.44
CA THR A 87 4.87 -2.74 2.65
C THR A 87 3.53 -2.57 3.35
N ALA A 88 3.56 -2.13 4.61
CA ALA A 88 2.38 -1.79 5.40
C ALA A 88 2.45 -0.32 5.84
N VAL A 89 1.41 0.45 5.53
CA VAL A 89 1.37 1.90 5.80
C VAL A 89 0.25 2.22 6.79
N ASP A 90 0.60 2.97 7.83
CA ASP A 90 -0.36 3.60 8.75
C ASP A 90 -0.72 5.00 8.23
N THR A 91 -1.99 5.18 7.86
CA THR A 91 -2.50 6.46 7.36
C THR A 91 -2.52 7.55 8.44
N GLY A 92 -2.43 7.17 9.71
CA GLY A 92 -2.67 8.06 10.84
C GLY A 92 -4.17 8.32 11.05
N TRP A 93 -4.47 9.28 11.93
CA TRP A 93 -5.85 9.60 12.30
C TRP A 93 -6.42 10.66 11.36
N ILE A 94 -7.26 10.21 10.43
CA ILE A 94 -7.79 11.03 9.32
C ILE A 94 -9.31 11.22 9.38
N ASN A 95 -10.00 10.42 10.20
CA ASN A 95 -11.44 10.48 10.44
C ASN A 95 -11.75 9.96 11.85
N ASP A 96 -12.80 10.48 12.48
CA ASP A 96 -13.28 10.03 13.80
C ASP A 96 -14.24 8.83 13.71
N GLU A 97 -14.47 8.31 12.50
CA GLU A 97 -15.34 7.16 12.18
C GLU A 97 -16.81 7.28 12.65
N LYS A 98 -17.18 8.45 13.20
CA LYS A 98 -18.55 8.78 13.58
C LYS A 98 -19.45 8.93 12.35
N PRO A 99 -20.75 8.65 12.48
CA PRO A 99 -21.74 9.00 11.46
C PRO A 99 -21.63 10.48 11.06
N ALA A 100 -21.78 10.78 9.77
CA ALA A 100 -21.53 12.12 9.22
C ALA A 100 -22.25 13.25 9.98
N ALA A 101 -23.51 13.04 10.36
CA ALA A 101 -24.27 14.03 11.13
C ALA A 101 -23.67 14.31 12.53
N GLN A 102 -23.17 13.27 13.20
CA GLN A 102 -22.51 13.42 14.51
C GLN A 102 -21.14 14.06 14.36
N ALA A 103 -20.36 13.65 13.36
CA ALA A 103 -19.06 14.26 13.08
C ALA A 103 -19.19 15.77 12.79
N VAL A 104 -20.20 16.19 12.03
CA VAL A 104 -20.49 17.61 11.77
C VAL A 104 -20.92 18.33 13.05
N ALA A 105 -21.78 17.73 13.86
CA ALA A 105 -22.20 18.32 15.12
C ALA A 105 -21.02 18.51 16.08
N ASP A 106 -20.13 17.52 16.19
CA ASP A 106 -18.93 17.57 17.03
C ASP A 106 -17.92 18.61 16.52
N ALA A 107 -17.74 18.71 15.20
CA ALA A 107 -16.92 19.75 14.60
C ALA A 107 -17.47 21.15 14.92
N GLN A 108 -18.78 21.35 14.87
CA GLN A 108 -19.41 22.64 15.17
C GLN A 108 -19.40 23.00 16.66
N THR A 109 -19.63 22.03 17.53
CA THR A 109 -19.81 22.24 18.98
C THR A 109 -18.50 22.21 19.75
N HIS A 110 -17.57 21.34 19.34
CA HIS A 110 -16.31 21.10 20.03
C HIS A 110 -15.09 21.61 19.25
N ASN A 111 -15.30 22.20 18.07
CA ASN A 111 -14.22 22.58 17.14
C ASN A 111 -13.25 21.42 16.91
N PHE A 112 -13.80 20.20 16.84
CA PHE A 112 -13.04 18.98 16.74
C PHE A 112 -12.65 18.73 15.28
N GLN A 113 -11.36 18.43 15.06
CA GLN A 113 -10.84 18.00 13.77
C GLN A 113 -9.71 17.00 13.99
N THR A 114 -9.61 16.00 13.10
CA THR A 114 -8.48 15.07 13.10
C THR A 114 -7.19 15.77 12.67
N PRO A 115 -6.02 15.29 13.13
CA PRO A 115 -4.74 15.94 12.86
C PRO A 115 -4.28 15.81 11.40
N LEU A 116 -4.85 14.87 10.63
CA LEU A 116 -4.56 14.64 9.22
C LEU A 116 -5.87 14.67 8.42
N ASP A 117 -5.75 15.00 7.14
CA ASP A 117 -6.86 14.95 6.18
C ASP A 117 -6.73 13.73 5.22
N GLU A 118 -7.69 13.59 4.31
CA GLU A 118 -7.71 12.52 3.31
C GLU A 118 -6.57 12.62 2.28
N ILE A 119 -6.03 13.82 2.04
CA ILE A 119 -4.92 14.04 1.11
C ILE A 119 -3.63 13.55 1.75
N ASP A 120 -3.40 13.85 3.03
CA ASP A 120 -2.29 13.33 3.82
C ASP A 120 -2.33 11.80 3.87
N ALA A 121 -3.53 11.22 4.07
CA ALA A 121 -3.74 9.78 4.09
C ALA A 121 -3.33 9.14 2.76
N ALA A 122 -3.84 9.70 1.65
CA ALA A 122 -3.57 9.21 0.30
C ALA A 122 -2.08 9.34 -0.06
N ALA A 123 -1.45 10.45 0.32
CA ALA A 123 -0.03 10.68 0.09
C ALA A 123 0.83 9.60 0.77
N ARG A 124 0.51 9.23 2.01
CA ARG A 124 1.23 8.16 2.74
C ARG A 124 1.08 6.80 2.05
N VAL A 125 -0.11 6.47 1.55
CA VAL A 125 -0.35 5.20 0.85
C VAL A 125 0.38 5.16 -0.50
N LEU A 126 0.47 6.29 -1.19
CA LEU A 126 1.07 6.36 -2.53
C LEU A 126 2.59 6.56 -2.51
N ASP A 127 3.17 7.14 -1.45
CA ASP A 127 4.60 7.43 -1.34
C ASP A 127 5.51 6.21 -1.58
N PRO A 128 5.23 5.01 -1.01
CA PRO A 128 5.98 3.79 -1.28
C PRO A 128 6.07 3.39 -2.76
N ILE A 129 5.16 3.91 -3.60
CA ILE A 129 5.10 3.63 -5.03
C ILE A 129 5.72 4.79 -5.82
N ILE A 130 5.32 6.03 -5.51
CA ILE A 130 5.72 7.22 -6.26
C ILE A 130 7.21 7.51 -6.07
N ALA A 131 7.74 7.43 -4.85
CA ALA A 131 9.14 7.78 -4.59
C ALA A 131 10.12 6.85 -5.33
N PRO A 132 9.94 5.52 -5.35
CA PRO A 132 10.80 4.62 -6.12
C PRO A 132 10.68 4.80 -7.64
N ILE A 133 9.46 5.01 -8.16
CA ILE A 133 9.27 5.26 -9.60
C ILE A 133 10.00 6.54 -10.02
N ARG A 134 9.90 7.62 -9.24
CA ARG A 134 10.61 8.87 -9.55
C ARG A 134 12.13 8.71 -9.56
N ARG A 135 12.68 7.93 -8.62
CA ARG A 135 14.12 7.61 -8.62
C ARG A 135 14.51 6.83 -9.86
N PHE A 136 13.72 5.83 -10.23
CA PHE A 136 13.94 5.05 -11.44
C PHE A 136 13.95 5.93 -12.70
N GLU A 137 12.95 6.81 -12.85
CA GLU A 137 12.86 7.76 -13.97
C GLU A 137 14.04 8.75 -14.00
N ALA A 138 14.60 9.09 -12.84
CA ALA A 138 15.79 9.92 -12.71
C ALA A 138 17.11 9.17 -12.98
N GLY A 139 17.08 7.87 -13.28
CA GLY A 139 18.27 7.02 -13.45
C GLY A 139 18.95 6.64 -12.14
N GLU A 140 18.29 6.84 -11.01
CA GLU A 140 18.76 6.43 -9.69
C GLU A 140 18.26 5.02 -9.33
N GLU A 141 18.93 4.40 -8.36
CA GLU A 141 18.45 3.14 -7.79
C GLU A 141 17.07 3.35 -7.11
N PRO A 142 16.01 2.61 -7.51
CA PRO A 142 14.64 2.90 -7.05
C PRO A 142 14.45 2.76 -5.53
N LYS A 143 15.14 1.81 -4.91
CA LYS A 143 15.07 1.50 -3.46
C LYS A 143 13.64 1.50 -2.91
N PRO A 144 12.74 0.68 -3.47
CA PRO A 144 11.38 0.55 -2.97
C PRO A 144 11.36 -0.05 -1.56
N PRO A 145 10.52 0.48 -0.65
CA PRO A 145 10.42 -0.07 0.69
C PRO A 145 9.73 -1.44 0.65
N TYR A 146 10.24 -2.38 1.43
CA TYR A 146 9.60 -3.67 1.66
C TYR A 146 9.88 -4.14 3.10
N GLY A 147 8.91 -4.82 3.70
CA GLY A 147 8.98 -5.32 5.09
C GLY A 147 8.28 -4.45 6.13
#